data_AF-A0AAV5ENM0-F1
#
_entry.id   AF-A0AAV5ENM0-F1
#
_cell.length_a   1.000
_cell.length_b   1.000
_cell.length_c   1.000
_cell.angle_alpha   90.00
_cell.angle_beta   90.00
_cell.angle_gamma   90.00
#
_symmetry.space_group_name_H-M   'P 1'
#
loop_
_entity.id
_entity.type
_entity.pdbx_description
1 polymer ?
#
loop_
_entity_poly.entity_id
_entity_poly.type
_entity_poly.pdbx_seq_one_letter_code
_entity_poly.pdbx_strand_id
1 'polypeptide(L)'
;MLTVVPIYMLIALDVPNWWIKAIEKIIRAFLWCGRKEARGGHCPIAWERATRPLKFGELGILNLETLGWALQIRLLWLHKTDPNQQWRSFNIQVPCEAQAMFALSVTTEVGDGANTLFWSDRWILGQAVRDLAPTLMNHVSKRALCHRTM
;
A
#
# COMPACT_ATOMS: atom_id res chain seq x y z
N MET A 1 13.86 -15.47 -10.04
CA MET A 1 12.77 -15.51 -11.05
C MET A 1 11.38 -15.79 -10.47
N LEU A 2 11.23 -16.48 -9.32
CA LEU A 2 9.89 -16.77 -8.75
C LEU A 2 9.13 -15.59 -8.11
N THR A 3 9.80 -14.47 -7.82
CA THR A 3 9.22 -13.34 -7.07
C THR A 3 8.67 -12.23 -7.96
N VAL A 4 9.07 -12.16 -9.23
CA VAL A 4 8.74 -11.03 -10.11
C VAL A 4 7.24 -11.01 -10.46
N VAL A 5 6.67 -12.15 -10.84
CA VAL A 5 5.24 -12.23 -11.21
C VAL A 5 4.33 -11.89 -10.02
N PRO A 6 4.56 -12.42 -8.79
CA PRO A 6 3.81 -12.00 -7.62
C PRO A 6 3.88 -10.50 -7.33
N ILE A 7 5.06 -9.89 -7.48
CA ILE A 7 5.26 -8.45 -7.25
C ILE A 7 4.41 -7.63 -8.22
N TYR A 8 4.41 -7.97 -9.51
CA TYR A 8 3.55 -7.26 -10.47
C TYR A 8 2.06 -7.39 -10.17
N MET A 9 1.60 -8.57 -9.73
CA MET A 9 0.21 -8.75 -9.33
C MET A 9 -0.13 -7.94 -8.07
N LEU A 10 0.77 -7.89 -7.08
CA LEU A 10 0.60 -7.09 -5.86
C LEU A 10 0.54 -5.58 -6.15
N ILE A 11 1.25 -5.12 -7.18
CA ILE A 11 1.22 -3.72 -7.64
C ILE A 11 -0.11 -3.40 -8.33
N ALA A 12 -0.55 -4.29 -9.22
CA ALA A 12 -1.63 -3.99 -10.17
C ALA A 12 -3.03 -4.32 -9.63
N LEU A 13 -3.15 -5.26 -8.70
CA LEU A 13 -4.43 -5.82 -8.27
C LEU A 13 -4.58 -5.74 -6.75
N ASP A 14 -5.81 -5.52 -6.30
CA ASP A 14 -6.21 -5.85 -4.94
C ASP A 14 -6.31 -7.38 -4.82
N VAL A 15 -5.23 -8.00 -4.36
CA VAL A 15 -5.12 -9.46 -4.31
C VAL A 15 -5.84 -10.01 -3.07
N PRO A 16 -6.69 -11.04 -3.23
CA PRO A 16 -7.40 -11.60 -2.10
C PRO A 16 -6.45 -12.39 -1.18
N ASN A 17 -6.76 -12.41 0.12
CA ASN A 17 -5.94 -13.07 1.15
C ASN A 17 -5.63 -14.55 0.87
N TRP A 18 -6.52 -15.28 0.18
CA TRP A 18 -6.25 -16.68 -0.19
C TRP A 18 -5.08 -16.81 -1.18
N TRP A 19 -4.91 -15.83 -2.08
CA TRP A 19 -3.86 -15.83 -3.09
C TRP A 19 -2.50 -15.56 -2.45
N ILE A 20 -2.45 -14.61 -1.50
CA ILE A 20 -1.26 -14.37 -0.66
C ILE A 20 -0.88 -15.66 0.07
N LYS A 21 -1.83 -16.30 0.74
CA LYS A 21 -1.61 -17.58 1.44
C LYS A 21 -1.11 -18.69 0.51
N ALA A 22 -1.59 -18.74 -0.73
CA ALA A 22 -1.15 -19.72 -1.72
C ALA A 22 0.32 -19.52 -2.12
N ILE A 23 0.74 -18.27 -2.34
CA ILE A 23 2.15 -17.97 -2.63
C ILE A 23 3.02 -18.22 -1.41
N GLU A 24 2.60 -17.78 -0.22
CA GLU A 24 3.34 -18.08 1.01
C GLU A 24 3.52 -19.59 1.19
N LYS A 25 2.51 -20.40 0.88
CA LYS A 25 2.63 -21.87 0.92
C LYS A 25 3.73 -22.37 -0.02
N ILE A 26 3.83 -21.83 -1.24
CA ILE A 26 4.89 -22.19 -2.20
C ILE A 26 6.26 -21.76 -1.67
N ILE A 27 6.38 -20.52 -1.17
CA ILE A 27 7.65 -19.99 -0.62
C ILE A 27 8.09 -20.83 0.59
N ARG A 28 7.15 -21.14 1.51
CA ARG A 28 7.41 -22.00 2.68
C ARG A 28 7.86 -23.40 2.26
N ALA A 29 7.18 -24.02 1.29
CA ALA A 29 7.54 -25.34 0.80
C ALA A 29 8.94 -25.37 0.18
N PHE A 30 9.29 -24.32 -0.57
CA PHE A 30 10.63 -24.15 -1.13
C PHE A 30 11.70 -24.00 -0.02
N LEU A 31 11.50 -23.07 0.92
CA LEU A 31 12.46 -22.77 1.99
C LEU A 31 12.71 -23.95 2.93
N TRP A 32 11.64 -24.61 3.37
CA TRP A 32 11.72 -25.55 4.49
C TRP A 32 11.74 -27.01 4.08
N CYS A 33 11.18 -27.35 2.92
CA CYS A 33 11.05 -28.75 2.50
C CYS A 33 11.87 -29.10 1.27
N GLY A 34 12.37 -28.12 0.51
CA GLY A 34 13.04 -28.35 -0.78
C GLY A 34 12.17 -29.14 -1.78
N ARG A 35 10.85 -29.19 -1.55
CA ARG A 35 9.87 -30.01 -2.27
C ARG A 35 8.62 -29.18 -2.54
N LYS A 36 7.81 -29.63 -3.51
CA LYS A 36 6.62 -28.91 -4.00
C LYS A 36 5.53 -28.72 -2.92
N GLU A 37 5.54 -29.56 -1.87
CA GLU A 37 4.59 -29.50 -0.77
C GLU A 37 5.29 -29.61 0.59
N ALA A 38 4.91 -28.74 1.53
CA ALA A 38 5.25 -28.88 2.93
C ALA A 38 4.14 -29.63 3.67
N ARG A 39 4.49 -30.73 4.33
CA ARG A 39 3.62 -31.40 5.32
C ARG A 39 3.91 -30.82 6.71
N GLY A 40 2.92 -30.84 7.60
CA GLY A 40 3.05 -30.30 8.95
C GLY A 40 4.24 -30.92 9.70
N GLY A 41 5.02 -30.08 10.39
CA GLY A 41 6.21 -30.49 11.16
C GLY A 41 7.56 -30.09 10.56
N HIS A 42 7.62 -29.64 9.31
CA HIS A 42 8.88 -29.25 8.65
C HIS A 42 9.25 -27.75 8.77
N CYS A 43 8.43 -26.93 9.43
CA CYS A 43 8.64 -25.49 9.53
C CYS A 43 9.19 -25.14 10.94
N PRO A 44 10.51 -24.90 11.09
CA PRO A 44 11.12 -24.66 12.40
C PRO A 44 10.74 -23.30 13.00
N ILE A 45 10.21 -22.38 12.19
CA ILE A 45 9.90 -21.00 12.59
C ILE A 45 8.46 -20.69 12.16
N ALA A 46 7.68 -20.07 13.05
CA ALA A 46 6.36 -19.54 12.74
C ALA A 46 6.48 -18.50 11.62
N TRP A 47 5.62 -18.53 10.60
CA TRP A 47 5.79 -17.65 9.44
C TRP A 47 5.77 -16.16 9.77
N GLU A 48 4.93 -15.75 10.72
CA GLU A 48 4.94 -14.38 11.24
C GLU A 48 6.34 -13.95 11.70
N ARG A 49 7.06 -14.86 12.38
CA ARG A 49 8.45 -14.68 12.82
C ARG A 49 9.51 -14.87 11.73
N ALA A 50 9.14 -15.42 10.58
CA ALA A 50 10.03 -15.49 9.44
C ALA A 50 9.97 -14.16 8.66
N THR A 51 8.80 -13.49 8.72
CA THR A 51 8.52 -12.30 7.94
C THR A 51 8.80 -10.96 8.61
N ARG A 52 9.20 -10.91 9.90
CA ARG A 52 9.54 -9.60 10.48
C ARG A 52 10.88 -9.10 9.96
N PRO A 53 11.06 -7.77 9.97
CA PRO A 53 12.33 -7.16 9.58
C PRO A 53 13.55 -7.76 10.30
N LEU A 54 14.66 -7.88 9.57
CA LEU A 54 15.95 -8.41 10.06
C LEU A 54 16.45 -7.71 11.35
N LYS A 55 16.11 -6.42 11.52
CA LYS A 55 16.41 -5.63 12.72
C LYS A 55 15.86 -6.22 14.03
N PHE A 56 14.90 -7.13 13.96
CA PHE A 56 14.35 -7.85 15.11
C PHE A 56 14.97 -9.24 15.31
N GLY A 57 16.07 -9.57 14.60
CA GLY A 57 16.77 -10.84 14.73
C GLY A 57 16.06 -12.03 14.07
N GLU A 58 15.22 -11.75 13.07
CA GLU A 58 14.39 -12.74 12.36
C GLU A 58 14.88 -12.97 10.92
N LEU A 59 14.24 -13.89 10.18
CA LEU A 59 14.74 -14.34 8.88
C LEU A 59 14.67 -13.27 7.77
N GLY A 60 13.94 -12.17 8.00
CA GLY A 60 13.88 -11.03 7.08
C GLY A 60 13.14 -11.33 5.77
N ILE A 61 12.30 -12.36 5.74
CA ILE A 61 11.46 -12.66 4.58
C ILE A 61 10.43 -11.52 4.42
N LEU A 62 10.17 -11.09 3.19
CA LEU A 62 9.16 -10.06 2.95
C LEU A 62 7.75 -10.62 3.23
N ASN A 63 7.01 -9.95 4.11
CA ASN A 63 5.57 -10.14 4.20
C ASN A 63 4.92 -9.61 2.91
N LEU A 64 4.23 -10.48 2.18
CA LEU A 64 3.65 -10.13 0.86
C LEU A 64 2.51 -9.11 0.97
N GLU A 65 1.73 -9.15 2.05
CA GLU A 65 0.66 -8.17 2.31
C GLU A 65 1.25 -6.79 2.54
N THR A 66 2.23 -6.69 3.45
CA THR A 66 2.92 -5.41 3.74
C THR A 66 3.67 -4.89 2.51
N LEU A 67 4.30 -5.79 1.74
CA LEU A 67 4.95 -5.44 0.48
C LEU A 67 3.95 -4.90 -0.54
N GLY A 68 2.77 -5.53 -0.66
CA GLY A 68 1.69 -5.09 -1.54
C GLY A 68 1.24 -3.67 -1.19
N TRP A 69 0.94 -3.41 0.08
CA TRP A 69 0.57 -2.06 0.54
C TRP A 69 1.68 -1.04 0.27
N ALA A 70 2.94 -1.36 0.57
CA ALA A 70 4.06 -0.45 0.32
C ALA A 70 4.20 -0.08 -1.17
N LEU A 71 3.99 -1.05 -2.07
CA LEU A 71 4.03 -0.84 -3.51
C LEU A 71 2.85 0.01 -3.99
N GLN A 72 1.63 -0.24 -3.51
CA GLN A 72 0.44 0.55 -3.83
C GLN A 72 0.56 1.98 -3.30
N ILE A 73 1.09 2.19 -2.10
CA ILE A 73 1.38 3.51 -1.53
C ILE A 73 2.41 4.25 -2.39
N ARG A 74 3.45 3.56 -2.86
CA ARG A 74 4.44 4.14 -3.79
C ARG A 74 3.79 4.56 -5.11
N LEU A 75 2.83 3.80 -5.62
CA LEU A 75 2.07 4.19 -6.81
C LEU A 75 1.22 5.43 -6.53
N LEU A 76 0.47 5.48 -5.42
CA LEU A 76 -0.29 6.67 -5.02
C LEU A 76 0.59 7.93 -4.98
N TRP A 77 1.82 7.79 -4.48
CA TRP A 77 2.81 8.86 -4.50
C TRP A 77 3.16 9.29 -5.94
N LEU A 78 3.49 8.33 -6.82
CA LEU A 78 3.80 8.62 -8.23
C LEU A 78 2.63 9.30 -8.96
N HIS A 79 1.39 8.85 -8.72
CA HIS A 79 0.19 9.49 -9.26
C HIS A 79 0.04 10.95 -8.82
N LYS A 80 0.54 11.29 -7.63
CA LYS A 80 0.48 12.63 -7.04
C LYS A 80 1.62 13.54 -7.52
N THR A 81 2.82 13.01 -7.71
CA THR A 81 4.01 13.82 -8.03
C THR A 81 4.31 13.97 -9.51
N ASP A 82 3.90 13.03 -10.37
CA ASP A 82 4.28 13.05 -11.79
C ASP A 82 3.12 13.51 -12.70
N PRO A 83 3.23 14.69 -13.36
CA PRO A 83 2.25 15.17 -14.31
C PRO A 83 2.26 14.44 -15.66
N ASN A 84 3.33 13.72 -16.05
CA ASN A 84 3.50 13.16 -17.40
C ASN A 84 2.83 11.77 -17.62
N GLN A 85 1.99 11.33 -16.68
CA GLN A 85 0.85 10.41 -16.84
C GLN A 85 0.93 9.34 -17.97
N GLN A 86 1.79 8.33 -17.81
CA GLN A 86 1.52 7.00 -18.37
C GLN A 86 0.73 6.14 -17.38
N TRP A 87 0.94 6.39 -16.08
CA TRP A 87 0.41 5.58 -14.98
C TRP A 87 -0.98 6.00 -14.49
N ARG A 88 -1.48 7.22 -14.74
CA ARG A 88 -2.85 7.55 -14.30
C ARG A 88 -3.95 6.80 -15.06
N SER A 89 -3.62 6.21 -16.20
CA SER A 89 -4.49 5.28 -16.94
C SER A 89 -4.69 3.95 -16.20
N PHE A 90 -3.74 3.58 -15.33
CA PHE A 90 -3.86 2.39 -14.49
C PHE A 90 -4.83 2.69 -13.35
N ASN A 91 -6.05 2.16 -13.47
CA ASN A 91 -7.05 2.24 -12.40
C ASN A 91 -6.75 1.16 -11.35
N ILE A 92 -5.79 1.45 -10.47
CA ILE A 92 -5.37 0.51 -9.42
C ILE A 92 -6.35 0.61 -8.25
N GLN A 93 -6.96 -0.52 -7.90
CA GLN A 93 -7.74 -0.64 -6.68
C GLN A 93 -6.77 -0.71 -5.49
N VAL A 94 -6.74 0.35 -4.70
CA VAL A 94 -5.92 0.40 -3.48
C VAL A 94 -6.82 0.13 -2.27
N PRO A 95 -6.48 -0.83 -1.39
CA PRO A 95 -7.22 -1.09 -0.16
C PRO A 95 -7.36 0.15 0.73
N CYS A 96 -8.41 0.20 1.53
CA CYS A 96 -8.70 1.34 2.40
C CYS A 96 -7.55 1.61 3.39
N GLU A 97 -6.93 0.55 3.90
CA GLU A 97 -5.81 0.58 4.85
C GLU A 97 -4.58 1.26 4.22
N ALA A 98 -4.25 0.88 2.98
CA ALA A 98 -3.12 1.47 2.25
C ALA A 98 -3.40 2.94 1.88
N GLN A 99 -4.64 3.28 1.51
CA GLN A 99 -5.05 4.68 1.28
C GLN A 99 -4.95 5.52 2.55
N ALA A 100 -5.42 4.99 3.69
CA ALA A 100 -5.35 5.67 4.97
C ALA A 100 -3.88 5.89 5.40
N MET A 101 -3.04 4.85 5.25
CA MET A 101 -1.61 4.94 5.54
C MET A 101 -0.91 5.98 4.65
N PHE A 102 -1.24 6.05 3.36
CA PHE A 102 -0.75 7.09 2.46
C PHE A 102 -1.19 8.49 2.93
N ALA A 103 -2.49 8.69 3.19
CA ALA A 103 -3.05 9.98 3.60
C ALA A 103 -2.43 10.49 4.92
N LEU A 104 -2.13 9.58 5.86
CA LEU A 104 -1.47 9.92 7.12
C LEU A 104 0.03 10.18 6.95
N SER A 105 0.70 9.46 6.05
CA SER A 105 2.17 9.53 5.91
C SER A 105 2.64 10.67 5.01
N VAL A 106 1.76 11.22 4.17
CA VAL A 106 2.11 12.24 3.18
C VAL A 106 1.58 13.61 3.57
N THR A 107 2.48 14.57 3.68
CA THR A 107 2.16 16.00 3.73
C THR A 107 2.32 16.63 2.36
N THR A 108 1.52 17.64 2.06
CA THR A 108 1.54 18.32 0.77
C THR A 108 1.83 19.79 0.99
N GLU A 109 2.80 20.33 0.26
CA GLU A 109 3.03 21.77 0.22
C GLU A 109 2.12 22.37 -0.85
N VAL A 110 1.36 23.41 -0.49
CA VAL A 110 0.48 24.08 -1.44
C VAL A 110 1.33 24.95 -2.36
N GLY A 111 1.62 24.43 -3.55
CA GLY A 111 2.20 25.21 -4.64
C GLY A 111 1.12 25.89 -5.48
N ASP A 112 1.03 25.51 -6.75
CA ASP A 112 0.01 25.94 -7.72
C ASP A 112 -1.37 25.28 -7.51
N GLY A 113 -1.55 24.51 -6.44
CA GLY A 113 -2.81 23.83 -6.14
C GLY A 113 -3.10 22.57 -6.98
N ALA A 114 -2.44 22.37 -8.12
CA ALA A 114 -2.79 21.36 -9.13
C ALA A 114 -2.68 19.90 -8.63
N ASN A 115 -1.81 19.65 -7.66
CA ASN A 115 -1.57 18.33 -7.06
C ASN A 115 -2.12 18.18 -5.63
N THR A 116 -2.88 19.17 -5.13
CA THR A 116 -3.38 19.19 -3.75
C THR A 116 -4.90 19.06 -3.69
N LEU A 117 -5.40 18.10 -2.91
CA LEU A 117 -6.79 18.02 -2.48
C LEU A 117 -6.99 18.89 -1.25
N PHE A 118 -7.54 20.08 -1.44
CA PHE A 118 -7.66 21.10 -0.39
C PHE A 118 -8.30 20.61 0.92
N TRP A 119 -9.33 19.77 0.85
CA TRP A 119 -10.05 19.30 2.05
C TRP A 119 -9.41 18.08 2.73
N SER A 120 -8.73 17.25 1.95
CA SER A 120 -8.34 15.90 2.35
C SER A 120 -6.84 15.72 2.54
N ASP A 121 -6.02 16.52 1.87
CA ASP A 121 -4.57 16.46 2.00
C ASP A 121 -4.07 17.20 3.24
N ARG A 122 -2.97 16.71 3.82
CA ARG A 122 -2.34 17.28 5.02
C ARG A 122 -1.38 18.40 4.65
N TRP A 123 -1.92 19.59 4.39
CA TRP A 123 -1.14 20.76 3.97
C TRP A 123 -1.08 21.90 5.02
N ILE A 124 -1.91 21.85 6.06
CA ILE A 124 -1.91 22.84 7.14
C ILE A 124 -1.09 22.28 8.30
N LEU A 125 0.20 22.63 8.39
CA LEU A 125 1.08 22.16 9.47
C LEU A 125 1.06 20.63 9.64
N GLY A 126 0.91 19.89 8.53
CA GLY A 126 0.76 18.43 8.55
C GLY A 126 -0.62 17.94 9.00
N GLN A 127 -1.67 18.75 8.94
CA GLN A 127 -3.06 18.38 9.19
C GLN A 127 -3.93 18.69 7.96
N ALA A 128 -4.99 17.89 7.77
CA ALA A 128 -6.00 18.16 6.75
C ALA A 128 -7.14 19.01 7.34
N VAL A 129 -7.80 19.79 6.49
CA VAL A 129 -8.95 20.62 6.92
C VAL A 129 -10.07 19.74 7.49
N ARG A 130 -10.26 18.54 6.95
CA ARG A 130 -11.25 17.57 7.46
C ARG A 130 -10.98 17.13 8.90
N ASP A 131 -9.72 17.13 9.34
CA ASP A 131 -9.33 16.74 10.70
C ASP A 131 -9.54 17.91 11.67
N LEU A 132 -9.30 19.14 11.19
CA LEU A 132 -9.46 20.37 11.96
C LEU A 132 -10.94 20.78 12.14
N ALA A 133 -11.76 20.58 11.10
CA ALA A 133 -13.14 21.02 11.07
C ALA A 133 -14.07 19.93 10.48
N PRO A 134 -14.28 18.81 11.19
CA PRO A 134 -15.07 17.69 10.68
C PRO A 134 -16.55 18.05 10.46
N THR A 135 -17.10 18.98 11.24
CA THR A 135 -18.48 19.46 11.09
C THR A 135 -18.71 20.21 9.78
N LEU A 136 -17.68 20.89 9.28
CA LEU A 136 -17.74 21.66 8.04
C LEU A 136 -17.83 20.76 6.81
N MET A 137 -17.33 19.52 6.90
CA MET A 137 -17.37 18.54 5.82
C MET A 137 -18.80 18.16 5.42
N ASN A 138 -19.77 18.27 6.33
CA ASN A 138 -21.18 18.01 6.05
C ASN A 138 -21.83 19.09 5.17
N HIS A 139 -21.22 20.27 5.08
CA HIS A 139 -21.70 21.40 4.29
C HIS A 139 -20.98 21.54 2.95
N VAL A 140 -19.90 20.79 2.74
CA VAL A 140 -19.11 20.81 1.50
C VAL A 140 -19.63 19.76 0.53
N SER A 141 -19.85 20.15 -0.73
CA SER A 141 -20.29 19.20 -1.75
C SER A 141 -19.25 18.09 -1.97
N LYS A 142 -19.71 16.86 -2.24
CA LYS A 142 -18.81 15.73 -2.59
C LYS A 142 -17.85 16.08 -3.73
N ARG A 143 -18.31 16.91 -4.68
CA ARG A 143 -17.48 17.38 -5.80
C ARG A 143 -16.30 18.23 -5.31
N ALA A 144 -16.54 19.15 -4.38
CA ALA A 144 -15.48 20.00 -3.82
C ALA A 144 -14.47 19.19 -2.99
N LEU A 145 -14.89 18.10 -2.33
CA LEU A 145 -13.99 17.21 -1.59
C LEU A 145 -13.02 16.44 -2.49
N CYS A 146 -13.44 16.12 -3.72
CA CYS A 146 -12.65 15.38 -4.70
C CYS A 146 -11.95 16.29 -5.71
N HIS A 147 -12.13 17.61 -5.63
CA HIS A 147 -11.55 18.56 -6.58
C HIS A 147 -10.14 18.97 -6.13
N ARG A 148 -9.18 18.96 -7.07
CA ARG A 148 -7.85 19.54 -6.85
C ARG A 148 -7.92 21.05 -7.07
N THR A 149 -7.28 21.84 -6.22
CA THR A 149 -7.26 23.31 -6.41
C THR A 149 -6.67 23.66 -7.78
N MET A 150 -7.26 24.66 -8.46
CA MET A 150 -6.77 25.12 -9.77
C MET A 150 -5.43 25.81 -9.65
#